data_AF-A0A4Y9FAU6-F1
#
_entry.id   AF-A0A4Y9FAU6-F1
#
_cell.length_a   1.000
_cell.length_b   1.000
_cell.length_c   1.000
_cell.angle_alpha   90.00
_cell.angle_beta   90.00
_cell.angle_gamma   90.00
#
_symmetry.space_group_name_H-M   'P 1'
#
loop_
_entity.id
_entity.type
_entity.pdbx_description
1 polymer ?
#
loop_
_entity_poly.entity_id
_entity_poly.type
_entity_poly.pdbx_seq_one_letter_code
_entity_poly.pdbx_strand_id
1 'polypeptide(L)'
;MAGGGGRREGGPRGRGRYPRGFLHRRPGRDPRAEVAVSVRGDFDELKRLLRGFERLTRPGALREVSRAAAEGAMSALMDRFRTATDPYGRAWPPSLRAQLEGGQTLSDTGRLRRSFSVQNVTERGFAIGTNVRYAAPHQFGAVIRPRRARWLRFRLAGGRGVRKGGRGRWVTASQVVLPARPFFPEGYDLGEYAERMREAIAAWLEAEL
;
A
#
# COMPACT_ATOMS: atom_id res chain seq x y z
N MET A 1 79.93 -44.96 66.03
CA MET A 1 79.57 -43.59 65.64
C MET A 1 78.05 -43.48 65.75
N ALA A 2 77.50 -43.20 66.94
CA ALA A 2 77.27 -41.87 67.51
C ALA A 2 76.25 -41.07 66.66
N GLY A 3 75.06 -40.70 67.12
CA GLY A 3 74.43 -40.88 68.43
C GLY A 3 73.08 -40.12 68.52
N GLY A 4 72.32 -40.38 69.60
CA GLY A 4 71.22 -39.57 70.15
C GLY A 4 69.85 -39.72 69.47
N GLY A 5 68.74 -40.05 70.13
CA GLY A 5 68.39 -40.06 71.55
C GLY A 5 67.12 -39.23 71.78
N GLY A 6 66.01 -39.86 72.14
CA GLY A 6 64.78 -39.16 72.55
C GLY A 6 63.62 -40.13 72.80
N ARG A 7 63.06 -40.11 74.01
CA ARG A 7 62.18 -41.11 74.64
C ARG A 7 60.84 -40.46 75.05
N ARG A 8 59.79 -41.29 75.21
CA ARG A 8 58.51 -41.10 75.99
C ARG A 8 57.42 -40.28 75.28
N GLU A 9 56.10 -40.46 75.47
CA GLU A 9 55.19 -41.35 76.24
C GLU A 9 53.74 -41.04 75.75
N GLY A 10 52.76 -41.95 75.98
CA GLY A 10 51.35 -41.55 76.23
C GLY A 10 50.30 -41.80 75.13
N GLY A 11 49.36 -42.73 75.39
CA GLY A 11 48.01 -42.74 74.76
C GLY A 11 47.12 -41.59 75.28
N PRO A 12 45.83 -41.42 74.88
CA PRO A 12 44.84 -42.50 74.76
C PRO A 12 43.76 -42.39 73.64
N ARG A 13 43.07 -43.52 73.44
CA ARG A 13 41.65 -43.75 73.07
C ARG A 13 40.83 -42.60 72.46
N GLY A 14 40.35 -42.82 71.23
CA GLY A 14 39.19 -42.13 70.65
C GLY A 14 38.43 -43.04 69.68
N ARG A 15 37.21 -43.45 70.03
CA ARG A 15 36.30 -44.24 69.18
C ARG A 15 35.75 -43.33 68.07
N GLY A 16 35.87 -43.75 66.81
CA GLY A 16 35.39 -43.00 65.64
C GLY A 16 34.72 -43.90 64.59
N ARG A 17 33.47 -44.26 64.89
CA ARG A 17 32.36 -44.60 63.99
C ARG A 17 32.62 -44.43 62.47
N TYR A 18 32.67 -45.53 61.71
CA TYR A 18 32.58 -45.50 60.24
C TYR A 18 31.13 -45.20 59.80
N PRO A 19 30.87 -44.22 58.91
CA PRO A 19 29.55 -44.08 58.30
C PRO A 19 29.41 -44.93 57.04
N ARG A 20 28.15 -45.28 56.77
CA ARG A 20 27.65 -46.19 55.74
C ARG A 20 27.97 -45.74 54.31
N GLY A 21 28.07 -46.74 53.44
CA GLY A 21 28.36 -46.60 52.01
C GLY A 21 27.50 -45.59 51.27
N PHE A 22 28.17 -44.79 50.45
CA PHE A 22 27.55 -43.95 49.43
C PHE A 22 27.26 -44.81 48.20
N LEU A 23 25.98 -45.13 47.99
CA LEU A 23 25.48 -45.58 46.69
C LEU A 23 25.61 -44.41 45.71
N HIS A 24 26.47 -44.56 44.71
CA HIS A 24 26.61 -43.62 43.60
C HIS A 24 25.39 -43.75 42.69
N ARG A 25 24.32 -43.00 42.98
CA ARG A 25 23.14 -42.91 42.10
C ARG A 25 23.47 -41.97 40.95
N ARG A 26 23.76 -42.53 39.77
CA ARG A 26 23.81 -41.74 38.52
C ARG A 26 22.43 -41.08 38.31
N PRO A 27 22.35 -39.80 37.95
CA PRO A 27 21.08 -39.19 37.60
C PRO A 27 20.58 -39.83 36.29
N GLY A 28 19.40 -40.43 36.36
CA GLY A 28 18.68 -40.91 35.18
C GLY A 28 18.30 -39.71 34.31
N ARG A 29 18.68 -39.76 33.04
CA ARG A 29 18.23 -38.82 32.02
C ARG A 29 16.74 -39.08 31.80
N ASP A 30 15.89 -38.11 32.09
CA ASP A 30 14.45 -38.20 31.87
C ASP A 30 14.17 -38.36 30.36
N PRO A 31 13.55 -39.46 29.91
CA PRO A 31 13.23 -39.70 28.50
C PRO A 31 12.12 -38.79 27.96
N ARG A 32 11.57 -37.87 28.78
CA ARG A 32 10.60 -36.85 28.38
C ARG A 32 11.18 -35.43 28.34
N ALA A 33 12.50 -35.28 28.30
CA ALA A 33 13.11 -34.00 27.98
C ALA A 33 12.70 -33.61 26.54
N GLU A 34 11.61 -32.88 26.41
CA GLU A 34 11.14 -32.27 25.17
C GLU A 34 12.32 -31.49 24.58
N VAL A 35 12.80 -31.94 23.42
CA VAL A 35 13.95 -31.32 22.77
C VAL A 35 13.46 -30.02 22.15
N ALA A 36 13.40 -28.97 22.97
CA ALA A 36 13.12 -27.62 22.51
C ALA A 36 14.38 -27.07 21.81
N VAL A 37 14.41 -27.15 20.48
CA VAL A 37 15.42 -26.47 19.68
C VAL A 37 14.98 -25.01 19.52
N SER A 38 15.65 -24.10 20.22
CA SER A 38 15.44 -22.66 20.03
C SER A 38 16.21 -22.19 18.79
N VAL A 39 15.47 -21.70 17.79
CA VAL A 39 16.07 -20.96 16.66
C VAL A 39 16.49 -19.59 17.18
N ARG A 40 17.74 -19.19 16.95
CA ARG A 40 18.27 -17.87 17.32
C ARG A 40 18.72 -17.15 16.04
N GLY A 41 18.37 -15.88 15.91
CA GLY A 41 18.67 -15.07 14.73
C GLY A 41 18.06 -13.67 14.84
N ASP A 42 18.16 -12.92 13.75
CA ASP A 42 17.43 -11.67 13.57
C ASP A 42 15.94 -11.99 13.32
N PHE A 43 15.08 -11.47 14.19
CA PHE A 43 13.62 -11.64 14.14
C PHE A 43 12.90 -10.32 13.88
N ASP A 44 13.58 -9.31 13.35
CA ASP A 44 12.98 -7.99 13.11
C ASP A 44 11.79 -8.07 12.14
N GLU A 45 11.90 -8.85 11.06
CA GLU A 45 10.80 -9.05 10.12
C GLU A 45 9.62 -9.82 10.76
N LEU A 46 9.91 -10.84 11.58
CA LEU A 46 8.86 -11.55 12.31
C LEU A 46 8.14 -10.61 13.29
N LYS A 47 8.90 -9.80 14.04
CA LYS A 47 8.33 -8.79 14.95
C LYS A 47 7.50 -7.76 14.17
N ARG A 48 7.92 -7.37 12.96
CA ARG A 48 7.18 -6.46 12.07
C ARG A 48 5.84 -7.07 11.66
N LEU A 49 5.84 -8.33 11.22
CA LEU A 49 4.62 -9.05 10.86
C LEU A 49 3.65 -9.21 12.05
N LEU A 50 4.17 -9.56 13.23
CA LEU A 50 3.37 -9.70 14.44
C LEU A 50 2.69 -8.38 14.83
N ARG A 51 3.42 -7.24 14.77
CA ARG A 51 2.83 -5.91 14.99
C ARG A 51 1.73 -5.59 13.97
N GLY A 52 1.95 -5.93 12.71
CA GLY A 52 0.93 -5.77 11.66
C GLY A 52 -0.34 -6.57 11.96
N PHE A 53 -0.18 -7.83 12.40
CA PHE A 53 -1.30 -8.67 12.80
C PHE A 53 -2.05 -8.09 14.01
N GLU A 54 -1.34 -7.68 15.06
CA GLU A 54 -1.95 -7.03 16.23
C GLU A 54 -2.77 -5.79 15.83
N ARG A 55 -2.27 -4.96 14.91
CA ARG A 55 -3.03 -3.80 14.38
C ARG A 55 -4.29 -4.24 13.66
N LEU A 56 -4.22 -5.29 12.84
CA LEU A 56 -5.38 -5.81 12.10
C LEU A 56 -6.47 -6.39 13.01
N THR A 57 -6.12 -6.84 14.22
CA THR A 57 -7.12 -7.34 15.19
C THR A 57 -7.88 -6.22 15.90
N ARG A 58 -7.46 -4.95 15.77
CA ARG A 58 -8.14 -3.83 16.44
C ARG A 58 -9.53 -3.59 15.83
N PRO A 59 -10.53 -3.23 16.65
CA PRO A 59 -11.83 -2.80 16.14
C PRO A 59 -11.67 -1.67 15.12
N GLY A 60 -12.27 -1.83 13.94
CA GLY A 60 -12.21 -0.84 12.86
C GLY A 60 -10.94 -0.88 11.98
N ALA A 61 -9.97 -1.75 12.26
CA ALA A 61 -8.73 -1.85 11.48
C ALA A 61 -8.97 -2.06 9.98
N LEU A 62 -9.90 -2.94 9.60
CA LEU A 62 -10.24 -3.18 8.19
C LEU A 62 -10.76 -1.93 7.47
N ARG A 63 -11.47 -1.06 8.20
CA ARG A 63 -11.92 0.23 7.65
C ARG A 63 -10.75 1.20 7.47
N GLU A 64 -9.76 1.17 8.35
CA GLU A 64 -8.53 1.96 8.20
C GLU A 64 -7.66 1.45 7.05
N VAL A 65 -7.52 0.13 6.89
CA VAL A 65 -6.88 -0.49 5.71
C VAL A 65 -7.59 -0.06 4.43
N SER A 66 -8.92 -0.11 4.41
CA SER A 66 -9.71 0.34 3.25
C SER A 66 -9.52 1.83 2.97
N ARG A 67 -9.32 2.66 4.01
CA ARG A 67 -9.00 4.07 3.87
C ARG A 67 -7.60 4.27 3.27
N ALA A 68 -6.59 3.58 3.79
CA ALA A 68 -5.22 3.65 3.27
C ALA A 68 -5.17 3.21 1.80
N ALA A 69 -5.86 2.13 1.45
CA ALA A 69 -6.03 1.71 0.06
C ALA A 69 -6.71 2.81 -0.78
N ALA A 70 -7.78 3.44 -0.28
CA ALA A 70 -8.44 4.51 -1.00
C ALA A 70 -7.52 5.72 -1.25
N GLU A 71 -6.66 6.06 -0.30
CA GLU A 71 -5.65 7.11 -0.43
C GLU A 71 -4.60 6.76 -1.50
N GLY A 72 -4.10 5.52 -1.49
CA GLY A 72 -3.20 5.01 -2.53
C GLY A 72 -3.84 5.07 -3.92
N ALA A 73 -5.07 4.59 -4.06
CA ALA A 73 -5.82 4.65 -5.32
C ALA A 73 -6.09 6.10 -5.78
N MET A 74 -6.40 7.01 -4.85
CA MET A 74 -6.56 8.43 -5.16
C MET A 74 -5.23 9.06 -5.62
N SER A 75 -4.13 8.70 -4.99
CA SER A 75 -2.79 9.13 -5.40
C SER A 75 -2.47 8.67 -6.83
N ALA A 76 -2.73 7.40 -7.15
CA ALA A 76 -2.59 6.87 -8.51
C ALA A 76 -3.41 7.66 -9.52
N LEU A 77 -4.68 7.96 -9.20
CA LEU A 77 -5.56 8.79 -10.03
C LEU A 77 -4.96 10.17 -10.30
N MET A 78 -4.46 10.84 -9.27
CA MET A 78 -3.86 12.17 -9.41
C MET A 78 -2.59 12.13 -10.27
N ASP A 79 -1.79 11.06 -10.15
CA ASP A 79 -0.61 10.83 -10.99
C ASP A 79 -0.98 10.65 -12.47
N ARG A 80 -2.11 10.03 -12.80
CA ARG A 80 -2.59 9.94 -14.20
C ARG A 80 -2.84 11.32 -14.81
N PHE A 81 -3.49 12.20 -14.05
CA PHE A 81 -3.67 13.60 -14.48
C PHE A 81 -2.36 14.37 -14.53
N ARG A 82 -1.38 14.07 -13.66
CA ARG A 82 -0.07 14.74 -13.66
C ARG A 82 0.77 14.33 -14.87
N THR A 83 0.77 13.04 -15.20
CA THR A 83 1.58 12.46 -16.28
C THR A 83 0.85 12.42 -17.64
N ALA A 84 -0.45 12.71 -17.68
CA ALA A 84 -1.32 12.54 -18.85
C ALA A 84 -1.28 11.12 -19.42
N THR A 85 -1.33 10.12 -18.56
CA THR A 85 -1.32 8.70 -18.91
C THR A 85 -2.53 7.97 -18.36
N ASP A 86 -2.83 6.81 -18.93
CA ASP A 86 -3.83 5.88 -18.43
C ASP A 86 -3.31 5.01 -17.27
N PRO A 87 -4.15 4.20 -16.60
CA PRO A 87 -3.75 3.32 -15.49
C PRO A 87 -2.63 2.32 -15.81
N TYR A 88 -2.36 2.11 -17.10
CA TYR A 88 -1.39 1.16 -17.62
C TYR A 88 -0.13 1.86 -18.17
N GLY A 89 0.01 3.18 -17.94
CA GLY A 89 1.17 3.99 -18.31
C GLY A 89 1.16 4.52 -19.74
N ARG A 90 0.09 4.31 -20.53
CA ARG A 90 0.02 4.79 -21.92
C ARG A 90 -0.47 6.23 -21.96
N ALA A 91 0.17 7.08 -22.77
CA ALA A 91 -0.23 8.48 -22.90
C ALA A 91 -1.66 8.64 -23.44
N TRP A 92 -2.43 9.57 -22.85
CA TRP A 92 -3.78 9.87 -23.34
C TRP A 92 -3.74 10.51 -24.73
N PRO A 93 -4.70 10.17 -25.61
CA PRO A 93 -4.89 10.88 -26.87
C PRO A 93 -5.04 12.39 -26.65
N PRO A 94 -4.19 13.23 -27.28
CA PRO A 94 -4.20 14.66 -27.04
C PRO A 94 -5.56 15.28 -27.37
N SER A 95 -6.01 16.22 -26.54
CA SER A 95 -7.22 17.00 -26.83
C SER A 95 -6.95 18.06 -27.89
N LEU A 96 -7.95 18.37 -28.73
CA LEU A 96 -7.82 19.42 -29.74
C LEU A 96 -7.41 20.77 -29.12
N ARG A 97 -7.93 21.10 -27.93
CA ARG A 97 -7.50 22.29 -27.17
C ARG A 97 -6.01 22.24 -26.84
N ALA A 98 -5.52 21.11 -26.31
CA ALA A 98 -4.10 20.93 -26.01
C ALA A 98 -3.22 21.07 -27.27
N GLN A 99 -3.68 20.58 -28.41
CA GLN A 99 -2.99 20.74 -29.70
C GLN A 99 -2.98 22.20 -30.18
N LEU A 100 -4.13 22.88 -30.12
CA LEU A 100 -4.30 24.23 -30.66
C LEU A 100 -3.74 25.34 -29.78
N GLU A 101 -3.89 25.24 -28.46
CA GLU A 101 -3.54 26.27 -27.48
C GLU A 101 -2.32 25.89 -26.63
N GLY A 102 -1.91 24.62 -26.64
CA GLY A 102 -0.92 24.07 -25.71
C GLY A 102 -1.55 23.59 -24.39
N GLY A 103 -0.69 23.15 -23.47
CA GLY A 103 -1.08 22.62 -22.16
C GLY A 103 -1.55 21.16 -22.19
N GLN A 104 -2.12 20.69 -21.08
CA GLN A 104 -2.32 19.26 -20.83
C GLN A 104 -3.76 18.78 -21.08
N THR A 105 -3.88 17.62 -21.70
CA THR A 105 -5.17 16.96 -21.92
C THR A 105 -5.87 16.65 -20.60
N LEU A 106 -7.20 16.85 -20.54
CA LEU A 106 -8.03 16.75 -19.33
C LEU A 106 -7.65 17.71 -18.18
N SER A 107 -6.74 18.66 -18.42
CA SER A 107 -6.29 19.64 -17.43
C SER A 107 -6.26 21.04 -18.04
N ASP A 108 -7.43 21.70 -18.08
CA ASP A 108 -7.54 23.12 -18.46
C ASP A 108 -7.71 24.02 -17.23
N THR A 109 -8.82 23.85 -16.52
CA THR A 109 -9.08 24.47 -15.22
C THR A 109 -8.76 23.54 -14.05
N GLY A 110 -8.49 22.26 -14.33
CA GLY A 110 -8.34 21.19 -13.34
C GLY A 110 -9.64 20.77 -12.64
N ARG A 111 -10.81 21.23 -13.11
CA ARG A 111 -12.11 20.90 -12.50
C ARG A 111 -12.36 19.40 -12.39
N LEU A 112 -12.08 18.64 -13.46
CA LEU A 112 -12.27 17.19 -13.45
C LEU A 112 -11.39 16.53 -12.39
N ARG A 113 -10.08 16.79 -12.42
CA ARG A 113 -9.13 16.28 -11.43
C ARG A 113 -9.57 16.57 -9.99
N ARG A 114 -9.98 17.82 -9.70
CA ARG A 114 -10.41 18.23 -8.35
C ARG A 114 -11.80 17.71 -7.94
N SER A 115 -12.57 17.17 -8.87
CA SER A 115 -13.94 16.69 -8.58
C SER A 115 -14.00 15.26 -8.06
N PHE A 116 -12.89 14.52 -8.13
CA PHE A 116 -12.85 13.17 -7.60
C PHE A 116 -12.80 13.19 -6.08
N SER A 117 -13.53 12.26 -5.47
CA SER A 117 -13.52 12.03 -4.03
C SER A 117 -13.62 10.54 -3.70
N VAL A 118 -13.01 10.15 -2.59
CA VAL A 118 -13.23 8.86 -1.95
C VAL A 118 -14.61 8.86 -1.29
N GLN A 119 -15.35 7.77 -1.43
CA GLN A 119 -16.71 7.58 -0.97
C GLN A 119 -16.85 6.18 -0.35
N ASN A 120 -17.87 5.98 0.49
CA ASN A 120 -18.29 4.67 1.00
C ASN A 120 -17.15 3.83 1.63
N VAL A 121 -16.27 4.45 2.41
CA VAL A 121 -15.19 3.72 3.11
C VAL A 121 -15.76 2.91 4.28
N THR A 122 -15.76 1.60 4.10
CA THR A 122 -16.24 0.58 5.05
C THR A 122 -15.16 -0.46 5.28
N GLU A 123 -15.43 -1.45 6.12
CA GLU A 123 -14.54 -2.60 6.34
C GLU A 123 -14.40 -3.50 5.09
N ARG A 124 -15.34 -3.38 4.13
CA ARG A 124 -15.37 -4.18 2.91
C ARG A 124 -14.69 -3.49 1.72
N GLY A 125 -14.23 -2.25 1.89
CA GLY A 125 -13.60 -1.47 0.82
C GLY A 125 -14.12 -0.04 0.74
N PHE A 126 -13.97 0.54 -0.45
CA PHE A 126 -14.24 1.93 -0.74
C PHE A 126 -14.68 2.13 -2.19
N ALA A 127 -15.14 3.33 -2.51
CA ALA A 127 -15.40 3.77 -3.89
C ALA A 127 -14.67 5.10 -4.16
N ILE A 128 -14.31 5.34 -5.42
CA ILE A 128 -13.84 6.66 -5.87
C ILE A 128 -14.73 7.09 -7.03
N GLY A 129 -15.22 8.33 -6.98
CA GLY A 129 -16.16 8.83 -7.97
C GLY A 129 -16.07 10.34 -8.16
N THR A 130 -16.81 10.82 -9.16
CA THR A 130 -16.98 12.24 -9.46
C THR A 130 -18.43 12.53 -9.83
N ASN A 131 -18.91 13.72 -9.48
CA ASN A 131 -20.22 14.22 -9.89
C ASN A 131 -20.20 14.93 -11.26
N VAL A 132 -19.04 14.97 -11.92
CA VAL A 132 -18.87 15.64 -13.21
C VAL A 132 -19.35 14.75 -14.36
N ARG A 133 -20.45 15.15 -15.00
CA ARG A 133 -21.09 14.36 -16.08
C ARG A 133 -20.17 14.03 -17.26
N TYR A 134 -19.22 14.90 -17.58
CA TYR A 134 -18.30 14.68 -18.70
C TYR A 134 -17.13 13.73 -18.36
N ALA A 135 -17.07 13.19 -17.12
CA ALA A 135 -16.07 12.20 -16.75
C ALA A 135 -16.29 10.87 -17.49
N ALA A 136 -17.53 10.38 -17.53
CA ALA A 136 -17.88 9.12 -18.20
C ALA A 136 -17.47 9.06 -19.69
N PRO A 137 -17.79 10.05 -20.55
CA PRO A 137 -17.34 10.01 -21.94
C PRO A 137 -15.82 10.17 -22.11
N HIS A 138 -15.09 10.65 -21.08
CA HIS A 138 -13.63 10.62 -21.10
C HIS A 138 -13.08 9.28 -20.65
N GLN A 139 -13.69 8.61 -19.68
CA GLN A 139 -13.29 7.26 -19.27
C GLN A 139 -13.45 6.26 -20.44
N PHE A 140 -14.66 6.17 -20.99
CA PHE A 140 -15.04 5.11 -21.94
C PHE A 140 -14.96 5.52 -23.41
N GLY A 141 -14.74 6.81 -23.68
CA GLY A 141 -15.00 7.38 -25.00
C GLY A 141 -16.50 7.59 -25.25
N ALA A 142 -16.84 8.32 -26.31
CA ALA A 142 -18.23 8.56 -26.67
C ALA A 142 -18.40 9.01 -28.12
N VAL A 143 -19.59 8.76 -28.68
CA VAL A 143 -20.05 9.38 -29.92
C VAL A 143 -21.21 10.31 -29.60
N ILE A 144 -21.01 11.62 -29.78
CA ILE A 144 -22.01 12.65 -29.53
C ILE A 144 -22.76 12.92 -30.84
N ARG A 145 -24.09 12.83 -30.80
CA ARG A 145 -24.99 13.09 -31.93
C ARG A 145 -26.07 14.10 -31.56
N PRO A 146 -26.59 14.88 -32.53
CA PRO A 146 -27.69 15.80 -32.27
C PRO A 146 -28.98 15.01 -32.00
N ARG A 147 -29.74 15.41 -30.96
CA ARG A 147 -30.96 14.68 -30.55
C ARG A 147 -32.21 15.10 -31.32
N ARG A 148 -32.34 16.40 -31.62
CA ARG A 148 -33.53 16.99 -32.29
C ARG A 148 -33.19 17.79 -33.54
N ALA A 149 -31.99 18.35 -33.59
CA ALA A 149 -31.51 19.12 -34.73
C ALA A 149 -30.84 18.22 -35.77
N ARG A 150 -30.67 18.72 -36.99
CA ARG A 150 -29.92 18.01 -38.05
C ARG A 150 -28.41 17.97 -37.79
N TRP A 151 -27.87 18.96 -37.08
CA TRP A 151 -26.44 19.14 -36.87
C TRP A 151 -26.13 19.63 -35.45
N LEU A 152 -24.95 19.25 -34.95
CA LEU A 152 -24.31 19.91 -33.82
C LEU A 152 -23.67 21.19 -34.31
N ARG A 153 -23.80 22.28 -33.54
CA ARG A 153 -23.13 23.55 -33.83
C ARG A 153 -22.46 24.08 -32.57
N PHE A 154 -21.14 24.18 -32.60
CA PHE A 154 -20.32 24.60 -31.46
C PHE A 154 -19.10 25.39 -31.92
N ARG A 155 -18.44 26.09 -31.00
CA ARG A 155 -17.19 26.81 -31.28
C ARG A 155 -15.99 25.99 -30.86
N LEU A 156 -14.93 26.05 -31.65
CA LEU A 156 -13.64 25.48 -31.28
C LEU A 156 -12.87 26.37 -30.31
N ALA A 157 -11.81 25.80 -29.74
CA ALA A 157 -10.76 26.52 -29.04
C ALA A 157 -10.16 27.62 -29.94
N GLY A 158 -9.76 28.74 -29.33
CA GLY A 158 -9.29 29.94 -30.03
C GLY A 158 -7.95 29.77 -30.73
N GLY A 159 -7.11 28.86 -30.21
CA GLY A 159 -5.78 28.58 -30.73
C GLY A 159 -4.68 29.46 -30.12
N ARG A 160 -3.42 29.14 -30.43
CA ARG A 160 -2.23 29.87 -29.96
C ARG A 160 -2.31 31.36 -30.32
N GLY A 161 -1.92 32.21 -29.36
CA GLY A 161 -1.92 33.67 -29.52
C GLY A 161 -3.27 34.35 -29.23
N VAL A 162 -4.35 33.58 -29.09
CA VAL A 162 -5.63 34.09 -28.60
C VAL A 162 -5.63 34.06 -27.07
N ARG A 163 -6.22 35.07 -26.42
CA ARG A 163 -6.45 35.06 -24.96
C ARG A 163 -7.10 33.73 -24.56
N LYS A 164 -6.64 33.10 -23.48
CA LYS A 164 -7.22 31.85 -22.95
C LYS A 164 -8.74 32.01 -22.78
N GLY A 165 -9.52 31.08 -23.34
CA GLY A 165 -10.99 31.20 -23.40
C GLY A 165 -11.53 31.98 -24.61
N GLY A 166 -10.64 32.41 -25.51
CA GLY A 166 -11.01 32.98 -26.79
C GLY A 166 -11.81 32.00 -27.64
N ARG A 167 -12.88 32.50 -28.25
CA ARG A 167 -13.82 31.68 -29.00
C ARG A 167 -13.31 31.52 -30.43
N GLY A 168 -12.88 30.31 -30.80
CA GLY A 168 -12.49 29.96 -32.17
C GLY A 168 -13.68 29.90 -33.13
N ARG A 169 -13.41 29.41 -34.34
CA ARG A 169 -14.42 29.33 -35.41
C ARG A 169 -15.62 28.45 -35.03
N TRP A 170 -16.76 28.74 -35.63
CA TRP A 170 -17.92 27.86 -35.59
C TRP A 170 -17.68 26.60 -36.41
N VAL A 171 -18.12 25.46 -35.88
CA VAL A 171 -18.13 24.18 -36.58
C VAL A 171 -19.53 23.60 -36.53
N THR A 172 -19.92 23.00 -37.65
CA THR A 172 -21.16 22.25 -37.82
C THR A 172 -20.78 20.80 -38.11
N ALA A 173 -21.32 19.84 -37.36
CA ALA A 173 -20.98 18.42 -37.50
C ALA A 173 -22.21 17.52 -37.28
N SER A 174 -22.31 16.41 -38.00
CA SER A 174 -23.37 15.40 -37.78
C SER A 174 -23.11 14.58 -36.52
N GLN A 175 -21.84 14.38 -36.18
CA GLN A 175 -21.42 13.71 -34.95
C GLN A 175 -20.04 14.19 -34.50
N VAL A 176 -19.72 13.96 -33.24
CA VAL A 176 -18.38 14.15 -32.66
C VAL A 176 -17.96 12.84 -32.00
N VAL A 177 -16.80 12.32 -32.39
CA VAL A 177 -16.20 11.14 -31.76
C VAL A 177 -15.17 11.60 -30.74
N LEU A 178 -15.36 11.20 -29.49
CA LEU A 178 -14.45 11.44 -28.38
C LEU A 178 -13.68 10.16 -28.08
N PRO A 179 -12.34 10.15 -28.24
CA PRO A 179 -11.55 8.99 -27.86
C PRO A 179 -11.54 8.84 -26.33
N ALA A 180 -11.44 7.60 -25.88
CA ALA A 180 -11.25 7.26 -24.48
C ALA A 180 -9.91 7.79 -23.96
N ARG A 181 -9.93 8.24 -22.72
CA ARG A 181 -8.81 8.74 -21.91
C ARG A 181 -9.03 8.19 -20.49
N PRO A 182 -8.90 6.86 -20.32
CA PRO A 182 -9.25 6.22 -19.08
C PRO A 182 -8.35 6.73 -17.97
N PHE A 183 -8.97 7.08 -16.85
CA PHE A 183 -8.29 7.46 -15.62
C PHE A 183 -8.48 6.39 -14.55
N PHE A 184 -9.57 5.61 -14.59
CA PHE A 184 -9.71 4.39 -13.79
C PHE A 184 -9.34 3.13 -14.59
N PRO A 185 -8.79 2.10 -13.93
CA PRO A 185 -8.60 0.79 -14.55
C PRO A 185 -9.96 0.11 -14.85
N GLU A 186 -9.96 -0.83 -15.79
CA GLU A 186 -11.12 -1.64 -16.13
C GLU A 186 -10.85 -3.11 -15.82
N GLY A 187 -11.87 -3.82 -15.31
CA GLY A 187 -11.76 -5.22 -14.93
C GLY A 187 -10.95 -5.45 -13.65
N TYR A 188 -10.25 -6.59 -13.58
CA TYR A 188 -9.45 -7.00 -12.42
C TYR A 188 -8.01 -6.51 -12.47
N ASP A 189 -7.54 -6.03 -13.63
CA ASP A 189 -6.22 -5.44 -13.76
C ASP A 189 -6.27 -3.97 -13.33
N LEU A 190 -5.76 -3.72 -12.13
CA LEU A 190 -5.75 -2.41 -11.50
C LEU A 190 -4.55 -1.56 -11.95
N GLY A 191 -3.62 -2.11 -12.75
CA GLY A 191 -2.42 -1.41 -13.17
C GLY A 191 -1.66 -0.78 -12.00
N GLU A 192 -1.21 0.46 -12.16
CA GLU A 192 -0.46 1.19 -11.12
C GLU A 192 -1.28 1.44 -9.84
N TYR A 193 -2.61 1.34 -9.87
CA TYR A 193 -3.42 1.50 -8.66
C TYR A 193 -3.12 0.41 -7.63
N ALA A 194 -2.88 -0.82 -8.06
CA ALA A 194 -2.56 -1.91 -7.15
C ALA A 194 -1.27 -1.64 -6.36
N GLU A 195 -0.23 -1.12 -7.02
CA GLU A 195 1.02 -0.76 -6.35
C GLU A 195 0.80 0.35 -5.34
N ARG A 196 0.13 1.45 -5.74
CA ARG A 196 -0.12 2.57 -4.83
C ARG A 196 -0.97 2.18 -3.62
N MET A 197 -1.94 1.29 -3.81
CA MET A 197 -2.73 0.75 -2.70
C MET A 197 -1.88 -0.10 -1.76
N ARG A 198 -1.02 -0.99 -2.30
CA ARG A 198 -0.09 -1.78 -1.49
C ARG A 198 0.87 -0.92 -0.70
N GLU A 199 1.48 0.08 -1.33
CA GLU A 199 2.38 1.04 -0.68
C GLU A 199 1.68 1.73 0.49
N ALA A 200 0.46 2.25 0.28
CA ALA A 200 -0.30 2.94 1.31
C ALA A 200 -0.73 2.01 2.46
N ILE A 201 -1.16 0.78 2.16
CA ILE A 201 -1.51 -0.21 3.18
C ILE A 201 -0.27 -0.63 3.98
N ALA A 202 0.87 -0.88 3.31
CA ALA A 202 2.12 -1.23 3.97
C ALA A 202 2.58 -0.11 4.91
N ALA A 203 2.53 1.14 4.46
CA ALA A 203 2.82 2.29 5.32
C ALA A 203 1.88 2.36 6.54
N TRP A 204 0.59 2.05 6.39
CA TRP A 204 -0.33 2.00 7.53
C TRP A 204 -0.04 0.83 8.49
N LEU A 205 0.41 -0.32 7.98
CA LEU A 205 0.82 -1.48 8.80
C LEU A 205 2.11 -1.19 9.59
N GLU A 206 3.02 -0.43 8.99
CA GLU A 206 4.35 -0.13 9.53
C GLU A 206 4.40 1.13 10.39
N ALA A 207 3.37 1.99 10.34
CA ALA A 207 3.30 3.21 11.12
C ALA A 207 3.45 2.91 12.63
N GLU A 208 4.45 3.53 13.25
CA GLU A 208 4.63 3.50 14.70
C GLU A 208 3.43 4.18 15.40
N LEU A 209 3.07 3.65 16.58
CA LEU A 209 1.97 4.13 17.42
C LEU A 209 2.34 5.40 18.17
#